data_AF-A0A9D2FFK4-F1
#
_entry.id   AF-A0A9D2FFK4-F1
#
_cell.length_a   1.000
_cell.length_b   1.000
_cell.length_c   1.000
_cell.angle_alpha   90.00
_cell.angle_beta   90.00
_cell.angle_gamma   90.00
#
_symmetry.space_group_name_H-M   'P 1'
#
loop_
_entity.id
_entity.type
_entity.pdbx_description
1 polymer ?
#
loop_
_entity_poly.entity_id
_entity_poly.type
_entity_poly.pdbx_seq_one_letter_code
_entity_poly.pdbx_strand_id
1 'polypeptide(L)'
;MTREFSAIEPLQRPYLLTYELDEADGGCRLTLSRTGETACRDSLVLDAPPLFCYSVLRYLYENAVQPEIWRDVVAECYPAAARLAGKGVLPGE
;
A
#
# COMPACT_ATOMS: atom_id res chain seq x y z
N MET A 1 5.11 2.02 10.40
CA MET A 1 6.59 1.82 10.35
C MET A 1 7.13 2.78 9.29
N THR A 2 8.22 3.48 9.55
CA THR A 2 8.64 4.64 8.75
C THR A 2 10.05 4.42 8.20
N ARG A 3 10.22 4.51 6.88
CA ARG A 3 11.52 4.36 6.19
C ARG A 3 11.90 5.69 5.53
N GLU A 4 13.08 6.19 5.86
CA GLU A 4 13.68 7.39 5.26
C GLU A 4 14.60 6.99 4.11
N PHE A 5 14.39 7.59 2.93
CA PHE A 5 15.27 7.42 1.77
C PHE A 5 16.07 8.70 1.53
N SER A 6 17.38 8.62 1.71
CA SER A 6 18.31 9.73 1.41
C SER A 6 18.76 9.72 -0.05
N ALA A 7 18.86 10.93 -0.59
CA ALA A 7 19.17 11.25 -1.97
C ALA A 7 20.50 10.67 -2.45
N ILE A 8 20.46 9.94 -3.56
CA ILE A 8 21.59 9.90 -4.49
C ILE A 8 21.50 11.22 -5.28
N GLU A 9 22.45 12.14 -5.07
CA GLU A 9 22.46 13.42 -5.82
C GLU A 9 22.87 13.20 -7.28
N PRO A 10 22.30 13.95 -8.26
CA PRO A 10 21.45 15.14 -8.09
C PRO A 10 19.98 15.00 -8.56
N LEU A 11 19.33 13.83 -8.47
CA LEU A 11 17.99 13.63 -9.10
C LEU A 11 16.81 13.30 -8.18
N GLN A 12 16.99 12.99 -6.90
CA GLN A 12 15.87 12.61 -6.01
C GLN A 12 15.90 13.40 -4.70
N ARG A 13 14.89 14.25 -4.47
CA ARG A 13 14.70 14.92 -3.17
C ARG A 13 14.29 13.88 -2.11
N PRO A 14 14.71 14.02 -0.85
CA PRO A 14 14.37 13.06 0.20
C PRO A 14 12.85 12.99 0.36
N TYR A 15 12.34 11.76 0.38
CA TYR A 15 10.94 11.49 0.68
C TYR A 15 10.82 10.38 1.72
N LEU A 16 9.78 10.48 2.53
CA LEU A 16 9.43 9.53 3.57
C LEU A 16 8.33 8.63 3.05
N LEU A 17 8.50 7.30 3.17
CA LEU A 17 7.41 6.35 2.94
C LEU A 17 6.96 5.79 4.29
N THR A 18 5.69 6.04 4.60
CA THR A 18 5.01 5.59 5.81
C THR A 18 3.98 4.55 5.42
N TYR A 19 4.06 3.38 6.05
CA TYR A 19 3.09 2.30 5.91
C TYR A 19 2.39 2.11 7.26
N GLU A 20 1.07 2.21 7.25
CA GLU A 20 0.20 2.05 8.40
C GLU A 20 -0.79 0.91 8.15
N LEU A 21 -1.07 0.14 9.19
CA LEU A 21 -2.09 -0.91 9.19
C LEU A 21 -3.08 -0.57 10.30
N ASP A 22 -4.35 -0.45 9.95
CA ASP A 22 -5.44 -0.20 10.87
C ASP A 22 -6.39 -1.41 10.82
N GLU A 23 -6.69 -1.99 11.98
CA GLU A 23 -7.59 -3.14 12.09
C GLU A 23 -9.02 -2.61 12.19
N ALA A 24 -9.78 -2.71 11.10
CA ALA A 24 -11.20 -2.32 11.06
C ALA A 24 -12.08 -3.55 11.31
N ASP A 25 -13.28 -3.36 11.85
CA ASP A 25 -14.20 -4.46 12.17
C ASP A 25 -14.50 -5.31 10.91
N GLY A 26 -13.89 -6.51 10.83
CA GLY A 26 -13.99 -7.44 9.70
C GLY A 26 -12.89 -7.37 8.62
N GLY A 27 -11.90 -6.48 8.73
CA GLY A 27 -10.79 -6.40 7.76
C GLY A 27 -9.61 -5.52 8.22
N CYS A 28 -8.62 -5.31 7.36
CA CYS A 28 -7.52 -4.39 7.65
C CYS A 28 -7.43 -3.28 6.61
N ARG A 29 -7.29 -2.04 7.07
CA ARG A 29 -7.02 -0.88 6.24
C ARG A 29 -5.51 -0.63 6.22
N LEU A 30 -4.89 -0.87 5.08
CA LEU A 30 -3.54 -0.44 4.79
C LEU A 30 -3.57 1.02 4.34
N THR A 31 -2.73 1.87 4.91
CA THR A 31 -2.52 3.24 4.45
C THR A 31 -1.06 3.43 4.10
N LEU A 32 -0.80 3.93 2.90
CA LEU A 32 0.52 4.25 2.41
C LEU A 32 0.58 5.76 2.17
N SER A 33 1.49 6.43 2.88
CA SER A 33 1.70 7.86 2.77
C SER A 33 3.14 8.14 2.37
N ARG A 34 3.32 8.84 1.25
CA ARG A 34 4.58 9.47 0.85
C ARG A 34 4.57 10.91 1.34
N THR A 35 5.58 11.33 2.10
CA THR A 35 5.75 12.72 2.55
C THR A 35 7.02 13.29 1.95
N GLY A 36 6.95 14.47 1.33
CA GLY A 36 8.05 15.08 0.57
C GLY A 36 7.51 16.01 -0.52
N GLU A 37 8.21 16.10 -1.65
CA GLU A 37 7.79 16.93 -2.79
C GLU A 37 6.55 16.39 -3.52
N THR A 38 6.42 15.06 -3.60
CA THR A 38 5.26 14.37 -4.17
C THR A 38 4.42 13.71 -3.08
N ALA A 39 4.02 14.54 -2.10
CA ALA A 39 3.21 14.07 -1.00
C ALA A 39 1.93 13.40 -1.52
N CYS A 40 1.73 12.14 -1.17
CA CYS A 40 0.62 11.33 -1.65
C CYS A 40 0.19 10.39 -0.53
N ARG A 41 -1.11 10.27 -0.32
CA ARG A 41 -1.67 9.36 0.66
C ARG A 41 -2.72 8.51 -0.03
N ASP A 42 -2.54 7.21 0.06
CA ASP A 42 -3.46 6.23 -0.50
C ASP A 42 -3.81 5.21 0.58
N SER A 43 -5.04 4.72 0.56
CA SER A 43 -5.50 3.74 1.54
C SER A 43 -6.32 2.65 0.88
N LEU A 44 -6.06 1.41 1.26
CA LEU A 44 -6.69 0.22 0.72
C LEU A 44 -7.25 -0.62 1.86
N VAL A 45 -8.48 -1.08 1.72
CA VAL A 45 -9.10 -2.01 2.66
C VAL A 45 -8.92 -3.42 2.13
N LEU A 46 -8.35 -4.29 2.95
CA LEU A 46 -8.24 -5.73 2.73
C LEU A 46 -9.25 -6.44 3.61
N ASP A 47 -10.08 -7.29 3.03
CA ASP A 47 -10.94 -8.22 3.76
C ASP A 47 -10.13 -9.49 4.13
N ALA A 48 -9.00 -9.27 4.81
CA ALA A 48 -8.02 -10.30 5.13
C ALA A 48 -7.75 -10.33 6.62
N PRO A 49 -7.30 -11.48 7.18
CA PRO A 49 -6.91 -11.55 8.57
C PRO A 49 -5.70 -10.64 8.87
N PRO A 50 -5.61 -10.08 10.08
CA PRO A 50 -4.57 -9.09 10.45
C PRO A 50 -3.14 -9.61 10.28
N LEU A 51 -2.90 -10.89 10.53
CA LEU A 51 -1.60 -11.54 10.28
C LEU A 51 -1.18 -11.47 8.80
N PHE A 52 -2.13 -11.64 7.88
CA PHE A 52 -1.84 -11.57 6.46
C PHE A 52 -1.58 -10.12 6.02
N CYS A 53 -2.41 -9.18 6.49
CA CYS A 53 -2.22 -7.77 6.23
C CYS A 53 -0.86 -7.26 6.73
N TYR A 54 -0.40 -7.76 7.88
CA TYR A 54 0.94 -7.46 8.42
C TYR A 54 2.06 -7.98 7.52
N SER A 55 1.95 -9.20 7.00
CA SER A 55 2.91 -9.76 6.03
C SER A 55 2.99 -8.93 4.75
N VAL A 56 1.83 -8.49 4.23
CA VAL A 56 1.77 -7.60 3.06
C VAL A 56 2.42 -6.24 3.37
N LEU A 57 2.07 -5.61 4.49
CA LEU A 57 2.67 -4.35 4.93
C LEU A 57 4.20 -4.47 5.04
N ARG A 58 4.68 -5.56 5.62
CA ARG A 58 6.11 -5.84 5.77
C ARG A 58 6.79 -5.98 4.41
N TYR A 59 6.17 -6.72 3.48
CA TYR A 59 6.67 -6.86 2.12
C TYR A 59 6.75 -5.52 1.38
N LEU A 60 5.71 -4.69 1.48
CA LEU A 60 5.68 -3.34 0.89
C LEU A 60 6.79 -2.46 1.46
N TYR A 61 7.00 -2.51 2.79
CA TYR A 61 8.06 -1.79 3.48
C TYR A 61 9.46 -2.27 3.07
N GLU A 62 9.68 -3.58 2.99
CA GLU A 62 10.96 -4.19 2.61
C GLU A 62 11.35 -3.83 1.18
N ASN A 63 10.39 -3.85 0.25
CA ASN A 63 10.58 -3.55 -1.17
C ASN A 63 10.43 -2.06 -1.52
N ALA A 64 10.14 -1.20 -0.54
CA ALA A 64 9.96 0.25 -0.75
C ALA A 64 8.95 0.58 -1.85
N VAL A 65 7.83 -0.15 -1.87
CA VAL A 65 6.84 -0.06 -2.96
C VAL A 65 6.17 1.30 -2.98
N GLN A 66 6.15 1.95 -4.14
CA GLN A 66 5.63 3.30 -4.29
C GLN A 66 4.09 3.34 -4.29
N PRO A 67 3.47 4.47 -3.88
CA PRO A 67 2.01 4.68 -3.92
C PRO A 67 1.40 4.51 -5.32
N GLU A 68 2.20 4.57 -6.38
CA GLU A 68 1.75 4.47 -7.76
C GLU A 68 1.51 3.01 -8.19
N ILE A 69 2.24 2.06 -7.59
CA ILE A 69 2.20 0.63 -7.96
C ILE A 69 1.78 -0.29 -6.80
N TRP A 70 1.74 0.21 -5.57
CA TRP A 70 1.47 -0.63 -4.40
C TRP A 70 0.12 -1.34 -4.44
N ARG A 71 -0.91 -0.72 -5.03
CA ARG A 71 -2.22 -1.38 -5.19
C ARG A 71 -2.13 -2.61 -6.08
N ASP A 72 -1.32 -2.54 -7.12
CA ASP A 72 -1.09 -3.65 -8.06
C ASP A 72 -0.30 -4.77 -7.35
N VAL A 73 0.77 -4.42 -6.64
CA VAL A 73 1.55 -5.36 -5.83
C VAL A 73 0.70 -6.03 -4.74
N VAL A 74 -0.19 -5.28 -4.08
CA VAL A 74 -1.13 -5.84 -3.09
C VAL A 74 -2.17 -6.73 -3.76
N ALA A 75 -2.65 -6.38 -4.97
CA ALA A 75 -3.55 -7.21 -5.75
C ALA A 75 -2.90 -8.52 -6.22
N GLU A 76 -1.62 -8.49 -6.61
CA GLU A 76 -0.84 -9.69 -6.94
C GLU A 76 -0.57 -10.55 -5.70
N CYS A 77 -0.21 -9.94 -4.58
CA CYS A 77 0.02 -10.62 -3.31
C CYS A 77 -1.29 -11.17 -2.72
N TYR A 78 -2.42 -10.51 -3.01
CA TYR A 78 -3.73 -10.84 -2.50
C TYR A 78 -4.83 -10.56 -3.55
N PRO A 79 -5.14 -11.53 -4.41
CA PRO A 79 -6.10 -11.36 -5.51
C PRO A 79 -7.54 -11.08 -5.01
N ALA A 80 -7.84 -11.41 -3.76
CA ALA A 80 -9.14 -11.08 -3.16
C ALA A 80 -9.28 -9.58 -2.82
N ALA A 81 -8.21 -8.81 -2.60
CA ALA A 81 -8.30 -7.34 -2.48
C ALA A 81 -8.33 -6.62 -3.81
N ALA A 82 -7.84 -7.25 -4.88
CA ALA A 82 -8.04 -6.75 -6.25
C ALA A 82 -9.54 -6.53 -6.53
N ARG A 83 -10.40 -7.38 -5.94
CA ARG A 83 -11.86 -7.29 -6.05
C ARG A 83 -12.47 -6.10 -5.31
N LEU A 84 -11.77 -5.52 -4.33
CA LEU A 84 -12.15 -4.28 -3.62
C LEU A 84 -11.60 -3.03 -4.32
N ALA A 85 -10.39 -3.12 -4.90
CA ALA A 85 -9.81 -2.04 -5.71
C ALA A 85 -10.45 -1.90 -7.10
N GLY A 86 -11.14 -2.93 -7.59
CA GLY A 86 -11.64 -3.02 -8.96
C GLY A 86 -13.13 -3.34 -9.11
N LYS A 87 -14.01 -3.03 -8.14
CA LYS A 87 -15.46 -3.17 -8.36
C LYS A 87 -16.05 -1.92 -9.01
N GLY A 88 -15.64 -1.75 -10.25
CA GLY A 88 -16.30 -1.01 -11.31
C GLY A 88 -16.28 -1.83 -12.60
N VAL A 89 -16.63 -3.12 -12.57
CA VAL A 89 -17.17 -3.82 -13.76
C VAL A 89 -17.95 -5.08 -13.34
N LEU A 90 -19.22 -5.15 -13.74
CA LEU A 90 -20.01 -6.37 -13.83
C LEU A 90 -19.72 -7.01 -15.19
N PRO A 91 -19.49 -8.32 -15.29
CA PRO A 91 -19.95 -9.08 -16.43
C PRO A 91 -21.22 -9.81 -16.01
N GLY A 92 -22.33 -9.41 -16.60
CA GLY A 92 -23.52 -10.24 -16.63
C GLY A 92 -23.30 -11.36 -17.64
N GLU A 93 -23.70 -12.56 -17.26
CA GLU A 93 -24.30 -13.57 -18.14
C GLU A 93 -25.39 -14.29 -17.34
#